data_AF-A0A537J5T8-F1
#
_entry.id   AF-A0A537J5T8-F1
#
_cell.length_a   1.000
_cell.length_b   1.000
_cell.length_c   1.000
_cell.angle_alpha   90.00
_cell.angle_beta   90.00
_cell.angle_gamma   90.00
#
_symmetry.space_group_name_H-M   'P 1'
#
loop_
_entity.id
_entity.type
_entity.pdbx_description
1 polymer ?
#
loop_
_entity_poly.entity_id
_entity_poly.type
_entity_poly.pdbx_seq_one_letter_code
_entity_poly.pdbx_strand_id
1 'polypeptide(L)'
;KTRVFGSGDDRLYGHALDALAGGGRIAIEAGFVRLGEFSPSRSAPETASRDTIEDAFRRGRYAPPARDDALAGLRDREAADRMLQALLDDGLLINVGAEIIFHREVLQEIETLVTAYVGEHGEITVAVLRDQLGTSRKYALAVLEHFDATRLTR
;
A
#
# COMPACT_ATOMS: atom_id res chain seq x y z
N LYS A 1 2.59 6.39 -30.08
CA LYS A 1 2.47 6.64 -31.54
C LYS A 1 1.56 7.83 -31.89
N THR A 2 0.25 7.78 -31.65
CA THR A 2 -0.77 8.75 -32.13
C THR A 2 -0.54 10.23 -31.79
N ARG A 3 0.14 10.56 -30.67
CA ARG A 3 0.41 11.95 -30.28
C ARG A 3 1.60 12.63 -30.97
N VAL A 4 2.59 11.85 -31.44
CA VAL A 4 3.89 12.38 -31.90
C VAL A 4 4.33 11.75 -33.23
N PHE A 5 3.94 10.50 -33.47
CA PHE A 5 4.34 9.66 -34.61
C PHE A 5 3.19 9.44 -35.62
N GLY A 6 2.21 10.36 -35.64
CA GLY A 6 1.17 10.52 -36.67
C GLY A 6 0.72 9.27 -37.43
N SER A 7 0.72 9.38 -38.77
CA SER A 7 0.39 8.31 -39.73
C SER A 7 1.58 7.40 -40.09
N GLY A 8 2.65 7.39 -39.29
CA GLY A 8 3.84 6.58 -39.57
C GLY A 8 3.56 5.07 -39.54
N ASP A 9 4.38 4.28 -40.23
CA ASP A 9 4.33 2.81 -40.19
C ASP A 9 4.60 2.29 -38.77
N ASP A 10 3.77 1.35 -38.28
CA ASP A 10 3.92 0.73 -36.96
C ASP A 10 5.26 0.00 -36.79
N ARG A 11 5.77 -0.63 -37.85
CA ARG A 11 7.06 -1.33 -37.84
C ARG A 11 8.22 -0.35 -37.70
N LEU A 12 8.12 0.79 -38.39
CA LEU A 12 9.12 1.86 -38.26
C LEU A 12 9.10 2.47 -36.85
N TYR A 13 7.92 2.65 -36.27
CA TYR A 13 7.78 3.12 -34.90
C TYR A 13 8.37 2.13 -33.89
N GLY A 14 8.10 0.83 -34.04
CA GLY A 14 8.71 -0.22 -33.23
C GLY A 14 10.24 -0.21 -33.31
N HIS A 15 10.79 -0.20 -34.52
CA HIS A 15 12.25 -0.12 -34.71
C HIS A 15 12.89 1.15 -34.12
N ALA A 16 12.21 2.30 -34.22
CA ALA A 16 12.70 3.53 -33.61
C ALA A 16 12.75 3.44 -32.08
N LEU A 17 11.74 2.82 -31.46
CA LEU A 17 11.72 2.57 -30.02
C LEU A 17 12.82 1.58 -29.61
N ASP A 18 13.00 0.49 -30.33
CA ASP A 18 14.03 -0.51 -30.05
C ASP A 18 15.44 0.09 -30.16
N ALA A 19 15.69 0.94 -31.16
CA ALA A 19 16.97 1.63 -31.31
C ALA A 19 17.24 2.62 -30.16
N LEU A 20 16.22 3.36 -29.72
CA LEU A 20 16.34 4.29 -28.59
C LEU A 20 16.51 3.54 -27.26
N ALA A 21 15.86 2.40 -27.10
CA ALA A 21 15.97 1.54 -25.92
C ALA A 21 17.33 0.84 -25.86
N GLY A 22 17.80 0.27 -26.97
CA GLY A 22 19.12 -0.33 -27.10
C GLY A 22 20.27 0.67 -26.90
N GLY A 23 20.02 1.95 -27.19
CA GLY A 23 20.93 3.06 -26.88
C GLY A 23 20.79 3.65 -25.48
N GLY A 24 19.95 3.09 -24.60
CA GLY A 24 19.75 3.54 -23.21
C GLY A 24 19.03 4.88 -23.06
N ARG A 25 18.55 5.49 -24.14
CA ARG A 25 17.87 6.80 -24.10
C ARG A 25 16.45 6.71 -23.56
N ILE A 26 15.80 5.56 -23.75
CA ILE A 26 14.48 5.25 -23.22
C ILE A 26 14.51 3.88 -22.56
N ALA A 27 13.57 3.64 -21.66
CA ALA A 27 13.25 2.31 -21.16
C ALA A 27 11.80 1.99 -21.49
N ILE A 28 11.53 0.73 -21.84
CA ILE A 28 10.20 0.22 -22.18
C ILE A 28 9.85 -0.85 -21.15
N GLU A 29 8.88 -0.57 -20.29
CA GLU A 29 8.49 -1.44 -19.17
C GLU A 29 6.96 -1.48 -19.08
N ALA A 30 6.37 -2.68 -19.03
CA ALA A 30 4.92 -2.90 -18.87
C ALA A 30 4.02 -2.08 -19.83
N GLY A 31 4.48 -1.83 -21.07
CA GLY A 31 3.74 -1.04 -22.07
C GLY A 31 3.92 0.48 -21.96
N PHE A 32 4.74 0.96 -21.02
CA PHE A 32 5.12 2.37 -20.90
C PHE A 32 6.50 2.62 -21.51
N VAL A 33 6.68 3.82 -22.07
CA VAL A 33 7.97 4.31 -22.56
C VAL A 33 8.39 5.51 -21.72
N ARG A 34 9.54 5.42 -21.05
CA ARG A 34 10.13 6.50 -20.23
C ARG A 34 11.52 6.86 -20.73
N LEU A 35 12.05 8.03 -20.39
CA LEU A 35 13.48 8.33 -20.61
C LEU A 35 14.33 7.39 -19.77
N GLY A 36 15.50 6.98 -20.26
CA GLY A 36 16.41 6.09 -19.55
C GLY A 36 16.79 6.63 -18.18
N GLU A 37 17.01 7.94 -18.10
CA GLU A 37 17.35 8.71 -16.89
C GLU A 37 16.12 9.11 -16.05
N PHE A 38 14.89 8.85 -16.52
CA PHE A 38 13.70 9.21 -15.76
C PHE A 38 13.53 8.24 -14.59
N SER A 39 13.83 8.74 -13.40
CA SER A 39 13.40 8.16 -12.13
C SER A 39 12.15 8.91 -11.66
N PRO A 40 11.03 8.22 -11.39
CA PRO A 40 9.84 8.86 -10.86
C PRO A 40 10.15 9.43 -9.47
N SER A 41 10.40 10.74 -9.40
CA SER A 41 10.45 11.47 -8.14
C SER A 41 9.06 12.00 -7.82
N ARG A 42 8.54 11.69 -6.62
CA ARG A 42 7.30 12.31 -6.13
C ARG A 42 7.52 13.80 -5.95
N SER A 43 6.55 14.61 -6.35
CA SER A 43 6.56 16.05 -6.08
C SER A 43 6.46 16.30 -4.57
N ALA A 44 6.90 17.47 -4.10
CA ALA A 44 6.82 17.81 -2.68
C ALA A 44 5.38 17.69 -2.09
N PRO A 45 4.32 18.10 -2.80
CA PRO A 45 2.93 17.89 -2.34
C PRO A 45 2.52 16.41 -2.26
N GLU A 46 2.99 15.58 -3.20
CA GLU A 46 2.72 14.13 -3.18
C GLU A 46 3.43 13.45 -2.01
N THR A 47 4.68 13.79 -1.76
CA THR A 47 5.44 13.30 -0.60
C THR A 47 4.77 13.72 0.70
N ALA A 48 4.39 14.99 0.85
CA ALA A 48 3.69 15.46 2.05
C ALA A 48 2.35 14.74 2.28
N SER A 49 1.60 14.48 1.20
CA SER A 49 0.33 13.74 1.28
C SER A 49 0.56 12.28 1.69
N ARG A 50 1.58 11.62 1.09
CA ARG A 50 2.00 10.27 1.45
C ARG A 50 2.32 10.17 2.93
N ASP A 51 3.20 11.04 3.42
CA ASP A 51 3.69 11.01 4.81
C ASP A 51 2.55 11.29 5.79
N THR A 52 1.64 12.22 5.45
CA THR A 52 0.46 12.52 6.26
C THR A 52 -0.45 11.29 6.43
N ILE A 53 -0.72 10.57 5.35
CA ILE A 53 -1.58 9.38 5.36
C ILE A 53 -0.89 8.24 6.12
N GLU A 54 0.38 7.96 5.80
CA GLU A 54 1.18 6.92 6.44
C GLU A 54 1.24 7.13 7.96
N ASP A 55 1.54 8.36 8.39
CA ASP A 55 1.60 8.70 9.81
C ASP A 55 0.25 8.60 10.51
N ALA A 56 -0.86 8.88 9.83
CA ALA A 56 -2.19 8.74 10.43
C ALA A 56 -2.45 7.28 10.83
N PHE A 57 -2.15 6.33 9.95
CA PHE A 57 -2.29 4.90 10.25
C PHE A 57 -1.25 4.42 11.26
N ARG A 58 -0.01 4.92 11.19
CA ARG A 58 1.02 4.59 12.19
C ARG A 58 0.63 5.04 13.60
N ARG A 59 0.14 6.28 13.74
CA ARG A 59 -0.32 6.83 15.03
C ARG A 59 -1.56 6.13 15.59
N GLY A 60 -2.45 5.66 14.71
CA GLY A 60 -3.63 4.90 15.11
C GLY A 60 -3.29 3.55 15.76
N ARG A 61 -2.11 2.99 15.45
CA ARG A 61 -1.59 1.72 16.01
C ARG A 61 -2.66 0.63 16.03
N TYR A 62 -3.11 0.18 17.21
CA TYR A 62 -4.07 -0.91 17.38
C TYR A 62 -5.54 -0.52 17.15
N ALA A 63 -5.82 0.77 16.94
CA ALA A 63 -7.13 1.31 16.61
C ALA A 63 -6.97 2.32 15.45
N PRO A 64 -6.64 1.84 14.24
CA PRO A 64 -6.38 2.72 13.11
C PRO A 64 -7.59 3.60 12.77
N PRO A 65 -7.37 4.82 12.24
CA PRO A 65 -8.45 5.69 11.81
C PRO A 65 -9.25 5.06 10.66
N ALA A 66 -10.49 5.51 10.48
CA ALA A 66 -11.22 5.20 9.26
C ALA A 66 -10.54 5.87 8.06
N ARG A 67 -10.76 5.32 6.85
CA ARG A 67 -10.25 5.89 5.59
C ARG A 67 -10.53 7.39 5.49
N ASP A 68 -11.76 7.81 5.74
CA ASP A 68 -12.14 9.21 5.58
C ASP A 68 -11.46 10.14 6.59
N ASP A 69 -11.24 9.66 7.82
CA ASP A 69 -10.54 10.41 8.86
C ASP A 69 -9.04 10.52 8.55
N ALA A 70 -8.43 9.47 8.02
CA ALA A 70 -7.01 9.46 7.63
C ALA A 70 -6.72 10.42 6.46
N LEU A 71 -7.71 10.64 5.60
CA LEU A 71 -7.64 11.55 4.46
C LEU A 71 -8.17 12.95 4.80
N ALA A 72 -8.69 13.16 6.01
CA ALA A 72 -9.20 14.44 6.45
C ALA A 72 -8.07 15.48 6.49
N GLY A 73 -8.33 16.67 5.96
CA GLY A 73 -7.35 17.77 5.92
C GLY A 73 -6.48 17.83 4.67
N LEU A 74 -6.54 16.82 3.79
CA LEU A 74 -5.93 16.88 2.47
C LEU A 74 -6.86 17.65 1.51
N ARG A 75 -6.30 18.64 0.80
CA ARG A 75 -7.09 19.56 -0.05
C ARG A 75 -7.64 18.89 -1.31
N ASP A 76 -6.85 18.02 -1.91
CA ASP A 76 -7.23 17.28 -3.12
C ASP A 76 -7.60 15.86 -2.72
N ARG A 77 -8.91 15.60 -2.67
CA ARG A 77 -9.43 14.30 -2.25
C ARG A 77 -9.11 13.19 -3.25
N GLU A 78 -9.15 13.48 -4.55
CA GLU A 78 -8.90 12.48 -5.59
C GLU A 78 -7.42 12.06 -5.58
N ALA A 79 -6.52 13.02 -5.41
CA ALA A 79 -5.09 12.73 -5.22
C ALA A 79 -4.83 11.94 -3.93
N ALA A 80 -5.51 12.29 -2.83
CA ALA A 80 -5.39 11.58 -1.56
C ALA A 80 -5.86 10.12 -1.66
N ASP A 81 -6.99 9.87 -2.33
CA ASP A 81 -7.50 8.51 -2.57
C ASP A 81 -6.55 7.69 -3.43
N ARG A 82 -5.96 8.28 -4.49
CA ARG A 82 -4.90 7.63 -5.28
C ARG A 82 -3.66 7.32 -4.46
N MET A 83 -3.25 8.23 -3.58
CA MET A 83 -2.07 8.03 -2.73
C MET A 83 -2.31 6.91 -1.71
N LEU A 84 -3.49 6.85 -1.09
CA LEU A 84 -3.86 5.75 -0.21
C LEU A 84 -3.84 4.41 -0.95
N GLN A 85 -4.38 4.36 -2.17
CA GLN A 85 -4.32 3.16 -3.00
C GLN A 85 -2.87 2.77 -3.31
N ALA A 86 -2.02 3.73 -3.67
CA ALA A 86 -0.60 3.45 -3.90
C ALA A 86 0.10 2.89 -2.64
N LEU A 87 -0.22 3.38 -1.45
CA LEU A 87 0.33 2.86 -0.19
C LEU A 87 -0.15 1.43 0.14
N LEU A 88 -1.38 1.09 -0.27
CA LEU A 88 -1.91 -0.28 -0.18
C LEU A 88 -1.24 -1.20 -1.20
N ASP A 89 -1.03 -0.73 -2.44
CA ASP A 89 -0.37 -1.48 -3.51
C ASP A 89 1.12 -1.73 -3.20
N ASP A 90 1.81 -0.72 -2.64
CA ASP A 90 3.18 -0.83 -2.10
C ASP A 90 3.22 -1.73 -0.85
N GLY A 91 2.05 -2.05 -0.28
CA GLY A 91 1.85 -2.84 0.92
C GLY A 91 2.38 -2.17 2.20
N LEU A 92 2.66 -0.88 2.19
CA LEU A 92 3.02 -0.14 3.41
C LEU A 92 1.82 -0.06 4.36
N LEU A 93 0.63 0.01 3.78
CA LEU A 93 -0.65 -0.18 4.45
C LEU A 93 -1.25 -1.52 4.01
N ILE A 94 -1.93 -2.20 4.93
CA ILE A 94 -2.56 -3.49 4.69
C ILE A 94 -4.03 -3.39 5.07
N ASN A 95 -4.92 -3.70 4.14
CA ASN A 95 -6.35 -3.85 4.42
C ASN A 95 -6.59 -5.24 5.02
N VAL A 96 -7.04 -5.29 6.27
CA VAL A 96 -7.30 -6.52 7.02
C VAL A 96 -8.78 -6.95 6.95
N GLY A 97 -9.59 -6.28 6.12
CA GLY A 97 -11.01 -6.54 5.96
C GLY A 97 -11.89 -5.51 6.67
N ALA A 98 -13.19 -5.51 6.34
CA ALA A 98 -14.20 -4.60 6.91
C ALA A 98 -13.82 -3.09 6.85
N GLU A 99 -13.13 -2.68 5.78
CA GLU A 99 -12.59 -1.31 5.61
C GLU A 99 -11.58 -0.89 6.69
N ILE A 100 -10.93 -1.86 7.35
CA ILE A 100 -9.91 -1.61 8.38
C ILE A 100 -8.54 -1.74 7.74
N ILE A 101 -7.74 -0.68 7.86
CA ILE A 101 -6.40 -0.58 7.27
C ILE A 101 -5.39 -0.41 8.40
N PHE A 102 -4.38 -1.25 8.44
CA PHE A 102 -3.26 -1.16 9.37
C PHE A 102 -1.98 -0.72 8.66
N HIS A 103 -1.11 -0.04 9.38
CA HIS A 103 0.27 0.12 8.96
C HIS A 103 0.99 -1.25 9.06
N ARG A 104 1.80 -1.60 8.06
CA ARG A 104 2.51 -2.90 7.99
C ARG A 104 3.26 -3.23 9.27
N GLU A 105 4.06 -2.29 9.77
CA GLU A 105 4.88 -2.51 10.98
C GLU A 105 4.02 -2.82 12.21
N VAL A 106 2.86 -2.18 12.33
CA VAL A 106 1.93 -2.43 13.44
C VAL A 106 1.32 -3.82 13.30
N LEU A 107 0.95 -4.22 12.07
CA LEU A 107 0.42 -5.55 11.82
C LEU A 107 1.45 -6.65 12.13
N GLN A 108 2.73 -6.42 11.79
CA GLN A 108 3.85 -7.31 12.13
C GLN A 108 4.11 -7.41 13.64
N GLU A 109 3.95 -6.30 14.37
CA GLU A 109 4.01 -6.30 15.83
C GLU A 109 2.91 -7.19 16.42
N ILE A 110 1.66 -7.05 15.92
CA ILE A 110 0.53 -7.87 16.38
C ILE A 110 0.76 -9.34 16.02
N GLU A 111 1.24 -9.64 14.82
CA GLU A 111 1.59 -10.99 14.37
C GLU A 111 2.61 -11.65 15.31
N THR A 112 3.65 -10.92 15.71
CA THR A 112 4.67 -11.41 16.64
C THR A 112 4.06 -11.75 18.00
N LEU A 113 3.21 -10.87 18.51
CA LEU A 113 2.51 -11.05 19.79
C LEU A 113 1.56 -12.25 19.75
N VAL A 114 0.77 -12.38 18.68
CA VAL A 114 -0.16 -13.51 18.47
C VAL A 114 0.61 -14.83 18.39
N THR A 115 1.67 -14.88 17.58
CA THR A 115 2.47 -16.09 17.38
C THR A 115 3.14 -16.54 18.68
N ALA A 116 3.69 -15.60 19.46
CA ALA A 116 4.25 -15.90 20.78
C ALA A 116 3.17 -16.44 21.74
N TYR A 117 2.01 -15.79 21.82
CA TYR A 117 0.94 -16.20 22.71
C TYR A 117 0.41 -17.60 22.36
N VAL A 118 0.17 -17.87 21.08
CA VAL A 118 -0.28 -19.19 20.59
C VAL A 118 0.79 -20.25 20.83
N GLY A 119 2.07 -19.92 20.66
CA GLY A 119 3.17 -20.84 20.98
C GLY A 119 3.21 -21.27 22.45
N GLU A 120 2.78 -20.39 23.37
CA GLU A 120 2.75 -20.66 24.81
C GLU A 120 1.43 -21.30 25.29
N HIS A 121 0.29 -20.88 24.74
CA HIS A 121 -1.04 -21.21 25.25
C HIS A 121 -1.85 -22.14 24.32
N GLY A 122 -1.37 -22.39 23.10
CA GLY A 122 -2.00 -23.25 22.09
C GLY A 122 -3.05 -22.55 21.22
N GLU A 123 -3.78 -21.58 21.75
CA GLU A 123 -4.77 -20.79 21.01
C GLU A 123 -4.84 -19.35 21.51
N ILE A 124 -5.38 -18.45 20.69
CA ILE A 124 -5.72 -17.08 21.10
C ILE A 124 -7.17 -16.79 20.74
N THR A 125 -7.91 -16.19 21.67
CA THR A 125 -9.28 -15.74 21.41
C THR A 125 -9.30 -14.24 21.10
N VAL A 126 -10.34 -13.81 20.39
CA VAL A 126 -10.59 -12.38 20.11
C VAL A 126 -10.59 -11.53 21.40
N ALA A 127 -11.13 -12.07 22.50
CA ALA A 127 -11.19 -11.36 23.79
C ALA A 127 -9.80 -11.13 24.37
N VAL A 128 -8.93 -12.15 24.33
CA VAL A 128 -7.55 -12.06 24.80
C VAL A 128 -6.76 -11.05 23.97
N LEU A 129 -6.82 -11.15 22.64
CA LEU A 129 -6.11 -10.23 21.77
C LEU A 129 -6.59 -8.78 21.98
N ARG A 130 -7.90 -8.56 22.08
CA ARG A 130 -8.48 -7.26 22.38
C ARG A 130 -7.89 -6.66 23.65
N ASP A 131 -7.82 -7.46 24.71
CA ASP A 131 -7.35 -7.01 26.03
C ASP A 131 -5.84 -6.72 26.02
N GLN A 132 -5.05 -7.56 25.33
CA GLN A 132 -3.61 -7.35 25.17
C GLN A 132 -3.29 -6.08 24.35
N LEU A 133 -4.04 -5.84 23.29
CA LEU A 133 -3.85 -4.66 22.43
C LEU A 133 -4.52 -3.40 22.99
N GLY A 134 -5.35 -3.50 24.02
CA GLY A 134 -6.14 -2.38 24.54
C GLY A 134 -7.05 -1.75 23.48
N THR A 135 -7.60 -2.57 22.58
CA THR A 135 -8.37 -2.11 21.41
C THR A 135 -9.84 -2.56 21.49
N SER A 136 -10.63 -2.24 20.46
CA SER A 136 -12.01 -2.71 20.35
C SER A 136 -12.09 -4.13 19.78
N ARG A 137 -13.19 -4.84 20.08
CA ARG A 137 -13.44 -6.18 19.52
C ARG A 137 -13.45 -6.18 17.99
N LYS A 138 -13.90 -5.09 17.35
CA LYS A 138 -13.92 -4.92 15.89
C LYS A 138 -12.52 -5.08 15.30
N TYR A 139 -11.52 -4.40 15.88
CA TYR A 139 -10.14 -4.43 15.37
C TYR A 139 -9.47 -5.78 15.63
N ALA A 140 -9.61 -6.31 16.85
CA ALA A 140 -9.03 -7.60 17.21
C ALA A 140 -9.59 -8.75 16.35
N LEU A 141 -10.91 -8.74 16.08
CA LEU A 141 -11.55 -9.73 15.22
C LEU A 141 -11.00 -9.68 13.80
N ALA A 142 -10.96 -8.48 13.19
CA ALA A 142 -10.49 -8.31 11.82
C ALA A 142 -9.03 -8.76 11.64
N VAL A 143 -8.17 -8.50 12.64
CA VAL A 143 -6.78 -8.96 12.60
C VAL A 143 -6.68 -10.48 12.64
N LEU A 144 -7.43 -11.16 13.54
CA LEU A 144 -7.41 -12.62 13.59
C LEU A 144 -7.99 -13.25 12.31
N GLU A 145 -9.09 -12.71 11.79
CA GLU A 145 -9.66 -13.16 10.51
C GLU A 145 -8.65 -13.00 9.35
N HIS A 146 -7.87 -11.91 9.35
CA HIS A 146 -6.81 -11.70 8.39
C HIS A 146 -5.67 -12.73 8.53
N PHE A 147 -5.25 -13.05 9.75
CA PHE A 147 -4.22 -14.06 10.02
C PHE A 147 -4.69 -15.48 9.66
N ASP A 148 -5.96 -15.81 9.91
CA ASP A 148 -6.55 -17.08 9.49
C ASP A 148 -6.61 -17.20 7.96
N ALA A 149 -7.03 -16.12 7.28
CA ALA A 149 -7.11 -16.07 5.82
C ALA A 149 -5.72 -16.20 5.15
N THR A 150 -4.69 -15.63 5.77
CA THR A 150 -3.30 -15.72 5.31
C THR A 150 -2.60 -17.01 5.76
N ARG A 151 -3.31 -17.91 6.47
CA ARG A 151 -2.82 -19.18 7.05
C ARG A 151 -1.68 -19.01 8.05
N LEU A 152 -1.62 -17.85 8.70
CA LEU A 152 -0.66 -17.58 9.76
C LEU A 152 -1.08 -18.26 11.08
N THR A 153 -2.38 -18.32 11.34
CA THR A 153 -2.98 -19.02 12.47
C THR A 153 -3.92 -20.12 11.96
N ARG A 154 -3.97 -21.28 12.63
CA ARG A 154 -4.92 -22.36 12.37
C ARG A 154 -5.31 -23.02 13.69
#